data_AF-A0A9W7NDZ5-F1
#
_entry.id   AF-A0A9W7NDZ5-F1
#
_cell.length_a   1.000
_cell.length_b   1.000
_cell.length_c   1.000
_cell.angle_alpha   90.00
_cell.angle_beta   90.00
_cell.angle_gamma   90.00
#
_symmetry.space_group_name_H-M   'P 1'
#
loop_
_entity.id
_entity.type
_entity.pdbx_description
1 polymer ?
#
loop_
_entity_poly.entity_id
_entity_poly.type
_entity_poly.pdbx_seq_one_letter_code
_entity_poly.pdbx_strand_id
1 'polypeptide(L)' 'MRRGDYIQFLVATEADPALRAALRRASRRMFTLGDLVDFAAGHGYRFTEADIPLTVAQPAHRLSA' A
#
# COMPACT_ATOMS: atom_id res chain seq x y z
N MET A 1 12.48 10.53 2.71
CA MET A 1 11.57 9.68 1.92
C MET A 1 12.37 9.11 0.76
N ARG A 2 12.50 7.79 0.66
CA ARG A 2 13.17 7.15 -0.47
C ARG A 2 12.14 6.99 -1.59
N ARG A 3 12.52 7.30 -2.83
CA ARG A 3 11.69 7.02 -4.02
C ARG A 3 11.77 5.52 -4.33
N GLY A 4 10.69 4.93 -4.81
CA GLY A 4 10.68 3.54 -5.27
C GLY A 4 10.31 2.50 -4.22
N ASP A 5 9.75 2.91 -3.07
CA ASP A 5 9.28 1.98 -2.04
C ASP A 5 8.15 1.07 -2.56
N TYR A 6 7.39 1.52 -3.56
CA TYR A 6 6.41 0.66 -4.24
C TYR A 6 7.06 -0.49 -5.02
N ILE A 7 8.12 -0.20 -5.79
CA ILE A 7 8.84 -1.24 -6.51
C ILE A 7 9.53 -2.19 -5.54
N GLN A 8 10.11 -1.66 -4.45
CA GLN A 8 10.70 -2.49 -3.39
C GLN A 8 9.65 -3.40 -2.74
N PHE A 9 8.44 -2.88 -2.47
CA PHE A 9 7.33 -3.66 -1.96
C PHE A 9 6.91 -4.79 -2.90
N LEU A 10 6.82 -4.53 -4.21
CA LEU A 10 6.50 -5.56 -5.20
C LEU A 10 7.58 -6.65 -5.24
N VAL A 11 8.86 -6.25 -5.27
CA VAL A 11 9.99 -7.19 -5.25
C VAL A 11 9.97 -8.02 -3.96
N ALA A 12 9.75 -7.39 -2.81
CA ALA A 12 9.69 -8.09 -1.53
C ALA A 12 8.49 -9.03 -1.45
N THR A 13 7.35 -8.68 -2.02
CA THR A 13 6.16 -9.55 -2.07
C THR A 13 6.42 -10.81 -2.89
N GLU A 14 7.22 -10.74 -3.94
CA GLU A 14 7.61 -11.93 -4.71
C GLU A 14 8.73 -12.73 -4.01
N ALA A 15 9.66 -12.06 -3.32
CA ALA A 15 10.81 -12.69 -2.67
C ALA A 15 10.49 -13.30 -1.29
N ASP A 16 9.51 -12.76 -0.55
CA ASP A 16 9.11 -13.20 0.79
C ASP A 16 7.74 -13.90 0.77
N PRO A 17 7.70 -15.24 0.91
CA PRO A 17 6.46 -16.01 0.95
C PRO A 17 5.52 -15.60 2.09
N ALA A 18 6.05 -15.14 3.23
CA ALA A 18 5.25 -14.72 4.38
C ALA A 18 4.52 -13.40 4.07
N LEU A 19 5.22 -12.42 3.50
CA LEU A 19 4.63 -11.17 3.04
C LEU A 19 3.59 -11.43 1.93
N ARG A 20 3.89 -12.32 0.98
CA ARG A 20 2.95 -12.72 -0.07
C ARG A 20 1.66 -13.33 0.49
N ALA A 21 1.79 -14.22 1.47
CA ALA A 21 0.65 -14.85 2.12
C ALA A 21 -0.19 -13.83 2.91
N ALA A 22 0.47 -12.91 3.61
CA ALA A 22 -0.17 -11.80 4.32
C ALA A 22 -0.97 -10.91 3.36
N LEU A 23 -0.35 -10.49 2.25
CA LEU A 23 -1.01 -9.69 1.22
C LEU A 23 -2.21 -10.42 0.62
N ARG A 24 -2.07 -11.71 0.28
CA ARG A 24 -3.18 -12.53 -0.27
C ARG A 24 -4.34 -12.69 0.71
N ARG A 25 -4.07 -12.70 2.01
CA ARG A 25 -5.11 -12.75 3.05
C ARG A 25 -5.81 -11.39 3.19
N ALA A 26 -5.04 -10.30 3.19
CA ALA A 26 -5.54 -8.95 3.34
C ALA A 26 -6.32 -8.47 2.09
N SER A 27 -5.91 -8.88 0.88
CA SER A 27 -6.52 -8.47 -0.38
C SER A 27 -8.01 -8.82 -0.50
N ARG A 28 -8.48 -9.82 0.25
CA ARG A 28 -9.92 -10.16 0.34
C ARG A 28 -10.77 -9.05 0.97
N ARG A 29 -10.15 -8.10 1.67
CA ARG A 29 -10.79 -6.98 2.38
C ARG A 29 -10.24 -5.62 1.95
N MET A 30 -9.37 -5.58 0.93
CA MET A 30 -8.85 -4.34 0.36
C MET A 30 -9.75 -3.94 -0.82
N PHE A 31 -10.36 -2.78 -0.72
CA PHE A 31 -11.28 -2.27 -1.75
C PHE A 31 -10.78 -0.98 -2.38
N THR A 32 -9.78 -0.34 -1.75
CA THR A 32 -9.27 0.96 -2.15
C THR A 32 -7.75 0.94 -2.26
N LEU A 33 -7.20 1.93 -2.97
CA LEU A 33 -5.76 2.16 -2.98
C LEU A 33 -5.24 2.53 -1.58
N GLY A 34 -6.07 3.15 -0.74
CA GLY A 34 -5.77 3.45 0.66
C GLY A 34 -5.50 2.19 1.48
N ASP A 35 -6.32 1.14 1.31
CA ASP A 35 -6.13 -0.13 2.02
C ASP A 35 -4.78 -0.79 1.68
N LEU A 36 -4.34 -0.64 0.42
CA LEU A 36 -3.02 -1.12 -0.02
C LEU A 36 -1.88 -0.30 0.60
N VAL A 37 -2.02 1.03 0.63
CA VAL A 37 -1.05 1.94 1.27
C VAL A 37 -0.91 1.64 2.76
N ASP A 38 -2.02 1.46 3.46
CA ASP A 38 -2.04 1.18 4.90
C ASP A 38 -1.41 -0.18 5.21
N PHE A 39 -1.71 -1.20 4.40
CA PHE A 39 -1.05 -2.49 4.51
C PHE A 39 0.46 -2.39 4.31
N ALA A 40 0.90 -1.73 3.23
CA ALA A 40 2.32 -1.57 2.93
C ALA A 40 3.05 -0.81 4.06
N ALA A 41 2.42 0.22 4.62
CA ALA A 41 2.93 0.97 5.76
C ALA A 41 3.06 0.10 7.02
N GLY A 42 2.11 -0.78 7.29
CA GLY A 42 2.17 -1.78 8.36
C GLY A 42 3.32 -2.77 8.21
N HIS A 43 3.88 -2.90 7.01
CA HIS A 43 5.05 -3.73 6.69
C HIS A 43 6.32 -2.92 6.42
N GLY A 44 6.33 -1.62 6.72
CA GLY A 44 7.53 -0.76 6.65
C GLY A 44 7.80 -0.09 5.30
N TYR A 45 6.89 -0.21 4.32
CA TYR A 45 7.00 0.45 3.02
C TYR A 45 6.18 1.73 3.01
N ARG A 46 6.76 2.85 2.57
CA ARG A 46 6.05 4.13 2.51
C ARG A 46 5.97 4.63 1.09
N PHE A 47 4.84 4.38 0.44
CA PHE A 47 4.56 4.89 -0.89
C PHE A 47 4.47 6.42 -0.88
N THR A 48 4.85 7.01 -2.00
CA THR A 48 4.80 8.46 -2.23
C THR A 48 3.95 8.75 -3.47
N GLU A 49 3.57 10.01 -3.68
CA GLU A 49 2.91 10.46 -4.92
C GLU A 49 3.73 10.16 -6.19
N ALA A 50 5.05 9.98 -6.05
CA ALA A 50 5.91 9.57 -7.15
C ALA A 50 5.82 8.06 -7.46
N ASP A 51 5.28 7.27 -6.54
CA ASP A 51 5.12 5.82 -6.68
C ASP A 51 3.70 5.46 -7.16
N ILE A 52 2.68 6.05 -6.53
CA ILE A 52 1.27 5.89 -6.85
C ILE A 52 0.51 7.20 -6.53
N PRO A 53 -0.58 7.53 -7.23
CA PRO A 53 -1.35 8.72 -6.92
C PRO A 53 -2.06 8.56 -5.57
N LEU A 54 -1.49 9.11 -4.50
CA LEU A 54 -2.01 8.96 -3.13
C LEU A 54 -3.22 9.85 -2.87
N THR A 55 -3.36 10.94 -3.62
CA THR A 55 -4.56 11.79 -3.65
C THR A 55 -5.84 11.02 -3.91
N VAL A 56 -5.82 9.93 -4.69
CA VAL A 56 -6.99 9.06 -4.92
C VAL A 56 -7.12 7.94 -3.89
N ALA A 57 -6.11 7.75 -3.04
CA ALA A 57 -6.09 6.75 -1.98
C ALA A 57 -6.72 7.25 -0.66
N GLN A 58 -6.99 8.56 -0.53
CA GLN A 58 -7.73 9.07 0.62
C GLN A 58 -9.20 8.65 0.55
N PRO A 59 -9.78 8.09 1.63
CA PRO A 59 -11.22 7.92 1.70
C PRO A 59 -11.89 9.29 1.55
N ALA A 60 -12.98 9.37 0.80
CA ALA A 60 -13.77 10.59 0.55
C ALA A 60 -14.34 11.27 1.83
N HIS A 61 -13.96 10.80 3.02
CA HIS A 61 -14.48 11.23 4.31
C HIS A 61 -13.69 12.39 4.95
N ARG A 62 -13.36 13.42 4.15
CA ARG A 62 -12.89 14.73 4.66
C ARG A 62 -13.54 15.93 3.94
N LEU A 63 -14.75 15.75 3.43
CA LEU A 63 -15.61 16.84 2.97
C LEU A 63 -16.83 16.94 3.89
N SER A 64 -16.61 17.27 5.15
CA SER A 64 -17.64 17.76 6.09
C SER A 64 -16.91 18.51 7.20
N ALA A 65 -16.58 19.77 6.91
CA ALA A 65 -16.27 20.80 7.89
C ALA A 65 -17.37 21.86 7.79
#